data_AF-A0A258SRV1-F1
#
_entry.id   AF-A0A258SRV1-F1
#
_cell.length_a   1.000
_cell.length_b   1.000
_cell.length_c   1.000
_cell.angle_alpha   90.00
_cell.angle_beta   90.00
_cell.angle_gamma   90.00
#
_symmetry.space_group_name_H-M   'P 1'
#
loop_
_entity.id
_entity.type
_entity.pdbx_description
1 polymer ?
#
loop_
_entity_poly.entity_id
_entity_poly.type
_entity_poly.pdbx_seq_one_letter_code
_entity_poly.pdbx_strand_id
1 'polypeptide(L)'
;MPITVLSPADLRLTIDPDALGFVDTSELIEEPLPWIGQTRAEAAARFGLGMDPPNYNLFVLGEVGSGRSSLLKQAMHEAAASRRVPPDLCYLHNFDAAERPQALRLPAGEGRLLRQLLAQAVKTLQAAIPQCLAGHAYKVESARIEKAWKVEEAQAYAALSAFAEARGFSLYREEGRMMFTLTGKKGQALTEDEVLALPKARRLAVEQAEQELRAEITRYFEQTQPLERAMNEALAVLRRRVVKPLLEREWQAIRSGLNKQIK
;
A
#
# COMPACT_ATOMS: atom_id res chain seq x y z
N MET A 1 26.67 -78.24 32.96
CA MET A 1 26.75 -77.02 33.80
C MET A 1 25.79 -77.22 34.96
N PRO A 2 26.20 -77.03 36.22
CA PRO A 2 25.28 -77.14 37.34
C PRO A 2 24.16 -76.10 37.21
N ILE A 3 22.93 -76.51 37.48
CA ILE A 3 21.76 -75.62 37.45
C ILE A 3 21.76 -74.83 38.75
N THR A 4 22.00 -73.52 38.67
CA THR A 4 21.85 -72.61 39.81
C THR A 4 20.37 -72.36 40.04
N VAL A 5 19.87 -72.80 41.20
CA VAL A 5 18.48 -72.52 41.62
C VAL A 5 18.43 -71.11 42.18
N LEU A 6 17.65 -70.24 41.55
CA LEU A 6 17.39 -68.88 42.02
C LEU A 6 16.14 -68.89 42.93
N SER A 7 16.23 -68.26 44.09
CA SER A 7 15.09 -68.05 44.97
C SER A 7 14.23 -66.87 44.48
N PRO A 8 12.95 -66.76 44.89
CA PRO A 8 12.12 -65.60 44.54
C PRO A 8 12.72 -64.25 44.95
N ALA A 9 13.55 -64.22 46.01
CA ALA A 9 14.25 -63.01 46.44
C ALA A 9 15.36 -62.62 45.45
N ASP A 10 16.06 -63.60 44.86
CA ASP A 10 17.11 -63.36 43.86
C ASP A 10 16.55 -62.84 42.52
N LEU A 11 15.23 -63.00 42.31
CA LEU A 11 14.52 -62.52 41.13
C LEU A 11 13.82 -61.17 41.34
N ARG A 12 13.84 -60.63 42.57
CA ARG A 12 13.13 -59.40 42.92
C ARG A 12 14.11 -58.28 43.26
N LEU A 13 14.09 -57.21 42.45
CA LEU A 13 14.68 -55.94 42.87
C LEU A 13 13.81 -55.32 43.96
N THR A 14 14.37 -55.10 45.14
CA THR A 14 13.71 -54.38 46.24
C THR A 14 14.51 -53.13 46.55
N ILE A 15 13.83 -51.98 46.49
CA ILE A 15 14.39 -50.69 46.86
C ILE A 15 13.85 -50.34 48.24
N ASP A 16 14.75 -50.00 49.16
CA ASP A 16 14.39 -49.48 50.49
C ASP A 16 13.84 -48.05 50.33
N PRO A 17 12.54 -47.79 50.66
CA PRO A 17 11.95 -46.46 50.51
C PRO A 17 12.64 -45.41 51.38
N ASP A 18 13.12 -45.78 52.58
CA ASP A 18 13.75 -44.84 53.51
C ASP A 18 15.10 -44.33 52.97
N ALA A 19 15.74 -45.08 52.06
CA ALA A 19 16.98 -44.68 51.40
C ALA A 19 16.80 -43.58 50.34
N LEU A 20 15.55 -43.27 49.93
CA LEU A 20 15.27 -42.23 48.93
C LEU A 20 15.29 -40.81 49.52
N GLY A 21 15.19 -40.67 50.83
CA GLY A 21 15.42 -39.40 51.53
C GLY A 21 14.30 -38.37 51.47
N PHE A 22 13.08 -38.76 51.08
CA PHE A 22 11.87 -37.93 51.11
C PHE A 22 10.68 -38.74 51.65
N VAL A 23 9.69 -38.09 52.27
CA VAL A 23 8.52 -38.76 52.87
C VAL A 23 7.54 -39.18 51.78
N ASP A 24 7.24 -38.29 50.84
CA ASP A 24 6.41 -38.60 49.67
C ASP A 24 6.73 -37.72 48.45
N THR A 25 6.15 -38.07 47.29
CA THR A 25 6.44 -37.40 46.01
C THR A 25 5.97 -35.95 45.92
N SER A 26 5.16 -35.45 46.88
CA SER A 26 4.76 -34.05 46.89
C SER A 26 5.93 -33.11 47.16
N GLU A 27 6.97 -33.58 47.86
CA GLU A 27 8.21 -32.84 48.10
C GLU A 27 9.00 -32.56 46.82
N LEU A 28 8.74 -33.31 45.75
CA LEU A 28 9.50 -33.24 44.48
C LEU A 28 8.81 -32.40 43.39
N ILE A 29 7.63 -31.83 43.66
CA ILE A 29 6.83 -31.15 42.63
C ILE A 29 7.54 -29.89 42.10
N GLU A 30 8.20 -29.14 42.98
CA GLU A 30 8.88 -27.89 42.65
C GLU A 30 10.33 -28.12 42.19
N GLU A 31 10.83 -29.35 42.27
CA GLU A 31 12.20 -29.68 41.87
C GLU A 31 12.33 -29.62 40.33
N PRO A 32 13.32 -28.87 39.80
CA PRO A 32 13.50 -28.77 38.37
C PRO A 32 13.90 -30.13 37.81
N LEU A 33 13.21 -30.60 36.76
CA LEU A 33 13.60 -31.84 36.08
C LEU A 33 14.90 -31.61 35.30
N PRO A 34 16.03 -32.22 35.69
CA PRO A 34 17.26 -32.11 34.92
C PRO A 34 17.19 -33.04 33.70
N TRP A 35 18.24 -33.01 32.87
CA TRP A 35 18.41 -33.98 31.79
C TRP A 35 18.79 -35.37 32.36
N ILE A 36 17.79 -36.14 32.79
CA ILE A 36 17.98 -37.46 33.42
C ILE A 36 18.62 -38.44 32.42
N GLY A 37 19.82 -38.92 32.73
CA GLY A 37 20.54 -39.92 31.93
C GLY A 37 20.99 -39.44 30.54
N GLN A 38 20.94 -38.13 30.27
CA GLN A 38 21.17 -37.56 28.93
C GLN A 38 22.29 -36.50 28.91
N THR A 39 23.32 -36.64 29.76
CA THR A 39 24.41 -35.65 29.92
C THR A 39 25.09 -35.28 28.61
N ARG A 40 25.30 -36.23 27.70
CA ARG A 40 25.89 -35.97 26.37
C ARG A 40 24.98 -35.09 25.51
N ALA A 41 23.67 -35.36 25.53
CA ALA A 41 22.71 -34.60 24.75
C ALA A 41 22.55 -33.18 25.31
N GLU A 42 22.55 -33.03 26.63
CA GLU A 42 22.54 -31.73 27.29
C GLU A 42 23.76 -30.89 26.90
N ALA A 43 24.97 -31.45 26.99
CA ALA A 43 26.19 -30.76 26.61
C ALA A 43 26.18 -30.32 25.13
N ALA A 44 25.71 -31.19 24.23
CA ALA A 44 25.57 -30.87 22.81
C ALA A 44 24.53 -29.77 22.55
N ALA A 45 23.40 -29.80 23.25
CA ALA A 45 22.37 -28.78 23.14
C ALA A 45 22.86 -27.41 23.65
N ARG A 46 23.50 -27.37 24.83
CA ARG A 46 24.08 -26.13 25.38
C ARG A 46 25.18 -25.57 24.48
N PHE A 47 26.06 -26.41 23.94
CA PHE A 47 27.08 -25.99 22.97
C PHE A 47 26.43 -25.42 21.71
N GLY A 48 25.49 -26.14 21.10
CA GLY A 48 24.83 -25.72 19.87
C GLY A 48 24.03 -24.43 20.03
N LEU A 49 23.31 -24.27 21.15
CA LEU A 49 22.58 -23.05 21.50
C LEU A 49 23.50 -21.90 21.93
N GLY A 50 24.76 -22.16 22.24
CA GLY A 50 25.79 -21.14 22.50
C GLY A 50 26.45 -20.60 21.24
N MET A 51 26.27 -21.27 20.09
CA MET A 51 26.83 -20.81 18.82
C MET A 51 26.04 -19.60 18.27
N ASP A 52 26.78 -18.62 17.77
CA ASP A 52 26.25 -17.41 17.10
C ASP A 52 26.55 -17.31 15.58
N PRO A 53 27.54 -18.02 14.99
CA PRO A 53 27.76 -17.98 13.55
C PRO A 53 26.52 -18.41 12.73
N PRO A 54 26.25 -17.73 11.60
CA PRO A 54 25.15 -18.11 10.72
C PRO A 54 25.40 -19.49 10.09
N ASN A 55 24.32 -20.10 9.58
CA ASN A 55 24.32 -21.39 8.86
C ASN A 55 24.61 -22.63 9.71
N TYR A 56 24.49 -22.53 11.04
CA TYR A 56 24.50 -23.69 11.94
C TYR A 56 23.08 -24.00 12.41
N ASN A 57 22.73 -25.28 12.39
CA ASN A 57 21.46 -25.79 12.90
C ASN A 57 21.75 -26.95 13.86
N LEU A 58 20.96 -27.06 14.93
CA LEU A 58 21.00 -28.20 15.85
C LEU A 58 19.95 -29.22 15.42
N PHE A 59 20.38 -30.45 15.14
CA PHE A 59 19.49 -31.58 14.85
C PHE A 59 19.45 -32.54 16.04
N VAL A 60 18.24 -32.90 16.48
CA VAL A 60 18.04 -33.74 17.67
C VAL A 60 17.38 -35.06 17.27
N LEU A 61 18.05 -36.16 17.61
CA LEU A 61 17.60 -37.53 17.37
C LEU A 61 17.36 -38.24 18.70
N GLY A 62 16.34 -39.10 18.75
CA GLY A 62 16.11 -40.02 19.86
C GLY A 62 14.79 -40.77 19.70
N GLU A 63 14.53 -41.71 20.60
CA GLU A 63 13.35 -42.57 20.56
C GLU A 63 12.07 -41.84 20.94
N VAL A 64 10.92 -42.29 20.42
CA VAL A 64 9.62 -41.75 20.79
C VAL A 64 9.42 -41.86 22.31
N GLY A 65 8.91 -40.81 22.95
CA GLY A 65 8.68 -40.79 24.40
C GLY A 65 9.89 -40.34 25.24
N SER A 66 11.07 -40.12 24.66
CA SER A 66 12.27 -39.68 25.41
C SER A 66 12.25 -38.21 25.88
N GLY A 67 11.16 -37.47 25.70
CA GLY A 67 11.05 -36.08 26.19
C GLY A 67 11.90 -35.04 25.44
N ARG A 68 12.53 -35.41 24.31
CA ARG A 68 13.47 -34.58 23.52
C ARG A 68 13.01 -33.14 23.29
N SER A 69 11.76 -32.97 22.86
CA SER A 69 11.20 -31.66 22.55
C SER A 69 11.04 -30.79 23.81
N SER A 70 10.64 -31.40 24.93
CA SER A 70 10.48 -30.69 26.21
C SER A 70 11.83 -30.25 26.76
N LEU A 71 12.80 -31.16 26.81
CA LEU A 71 14.16 -30.88 27.25
C LEU A 71 14.84 -29.81 26.40
N LEU A 72 14.72 -29.90 25.06
CA LEU A 72 15.26 -28.90 24.16
C LEU A 72 14.58 -27.53 24.33
N LYS A 73 13.24 -27.51 24.47
CA LYS A 73 12.50 -26.26 24.69
C LYS A 73 12.93 -25.58 25.99
N GLN A 74 13.14 -26.33 27.07
CA GLN A 74 13.68 -25.80 28.32
C GLN A 74 15.06 -25.18 28.11
N ALA A 75 15.98 -25.90 27.46
CA ALA A 75 17.31 -25.38 27.15
C ALA A 75 17.27 -24.12 26.26
N MET A 76 16.33 -24.05 25.30
CA MET A 76 16.13 -22.87 24.47
C MET A 76 15.61 -21.67 25.26
N HIS A 77 14.71 -21.88 26.23
CA HIS A 77 14.24 -20.81 27.12
C HIS A 77 15.36 -20.27 28.02
N GLU A 78 16.16 -21.15 28.63
CA GLU A 78 17.34 -20.78 29.41
C GLU A 78 18.33 -19.96 28.58
N ALA A 79 18.65 -20.43 27.36
CA ALA A 79 19.56 -19.73 26.46
C ALA A 79 19.01 -18.36 26.04
N ALA A 80 17.71 -18.28 25.71
CA ALA A 80 17.07 -17.05 25.28
C ALA A 80 17.02 -15.97 26.38
N ALA A 81 16.89 -16.35 27.65
CA ALA A 81 16.82 -15.43 28.78
C ALA A 81 18.07 -14.53 28.90
N SER A 82 19.23 -15.01 28.44
CA SER A 82 20.49 -14.26 28.45
C SER A 82 20.77 -13.46 27.16
N ARG A 83 19.92 -13.61 26.13
CA ARG A 83 20.12 -12.99 24.80
C ARG A 83 19.41 -11.65 24.70
N ARG A 84 19.90 -10.81 23.78
CA ARG A 84 19.21 -9.55 23.44
C ARG A 84 17.85 -9.84 22.81
N VAL A 85 16.87 -9.01 23.13
CA VAL A 85 15.54 -9.10 22.52
C VAL A 85 15.70 -8.99 21.00
N PRO A 86 15.11 -9.92 20.23
CA PRO A 86 15.23 -9.88 18.78
C PRO A 86 14.58 -8.61 18.20
N PRO A 87 15.07 -8.14 17.06
CA PRO A 87 14.47 -7.00 16.35
C PRO A 87 13.06 -7.34 15.85
N ASP A 88 12.24 -6.32 15.71
CA ASP A 88 10.94 -6.43 15.05
C ASP A 88 11.16 -6.59 13.53
N LEU A 89 10.51 -7.57 12.92
CA LEU A 89 10.47 -7.75 11.47
C LEU A 89 9.09 -7.34 10.96
N CYS A 90 9.04 -6.32 10.13
CA CYS A 90 7.80 -5.77 9.57
C CYS A 90 7.79 -5.89 8.05
N TYR A 91 6.62 -6.14 7.48
CA TYR A 91 6.40 -6.02 6.04
C TYR A 91 5.71 -4.69 5.75
N LEU A 92 6.32 -3.89 4.88
CA LEU A 92 5.71 -2.68 4.33
C LEU A 92 5.11 -3.00 2.97
N HIS A 93 3.97 -2.40 2.70
CA HIS A 93 3.36 -2.47 1.37
C HIS A 93 4.24 -1.70 0.38
N ASN A 94 4.55 -2.35 -0.74
CA ASN A 94 5.29 -1.75 -1.83
C ASN A 94 4.27 -1.23 -2.87
N PHE A 95 4.16 0.09 -2.98
CA PHE A 95 3.19 0.73 -3.87
C PHE A 95 3.53 0.56 -5.36
N ASP A 96 4.80 0.30 -5.70
CA ASP A 96 5.23 0.07 -7.08
C ASP A 96 5.05 -1.39 -7.53
N ALA A 97 5.11 -2.33 -6.58
CA ALA A 97 4.98 -3.77 -6.81
C ALA A 97 4.30 -4.45 -5.61
N ALA A 98 2.96 -4.45 -5.60
CA ALA A 98 2.14 -4.91 -4.48
C ALA A 98 2.38 -6.38 -4.08
N GLU A 99 2.79 -7.22 -5.03
CA GLU A 99 3.15 -8.62 -4.84
C GLU A 99 4.54 -8.82 -4.21
N ARG A 100 5.31 -7.74 -4.02
CA ARG A 100 6.66 -7.75 -3.46
C ARG A 100 6.75 -6.82 -2.25
N PRO A 101 6.23 -7.24 -1.08
CA PRO A 101 6.31 -6.44 0.14
C PRO A 101 7.77 -6.23 0.55
N GLN A 102 8.06 -5.05 1.12
CA GLN A 102 9.39 -4.71 1.59
C GLN A 102 9.57 -5.17 3.03
N ALA A 103 10.63 -5.93 3.30
CA ALA A 103 10.99 -6.31 4.66
C ALA A 103 11.76 -5.18 5.34
N LEU A 104 11.29 -4.75 6.51
CA LEU A 104 11.92 -3.76 7.36
C LEU A 104 12.30 -4.41 8.69
N ARG A 105 13.55 -4.17 9.11
CA ARG A 105 14.07 -4.63 10.41
C ARG A 105 14.16 -3.44 11.35
N LEU A 106 13.46 -3.51 12.47
CA LEU A 106 13.37 -2.44 13.45
C LEU A 106 13.92 -2.91 14.81
N PRO A 107 14.38 -2.00 15.66
CA PRO A 107 14.65 -2.32 17.06
C PRO A 107 13.42 -2.94 17.74
N ALA A 108 13.66 -3.74 18.77
CA ALA A 108 12.60 -4.45 19.49
C ALA A 108 11.51 -3.48 20.00
N GLY A 109 10.26 -3.76 19.66
CA GLY A 109 9.09 -2.96 20.03
C GLY A 109 8.79 -1.75 19.13
N GLU A 110 9.71 -1.34 18.25
CA GLU A 110 9.50 -0.20 17.35
C GLU A 110 8.53 -0.51 16.20
N GLY A 111 8.32 -1.78 15.84
CA GLY A 111 7.33 -2.16 14.84
C GLY A 111 5.90 -1.81 15.28
N ARG A 112 5.59 -1.99 16.56
CA ARG A 112 4.31 -1.56 17.14
C ARG A 112 4.16 -0.04 17.12
N LEU A 113 5.23 0.68 17.45
CA LEU A 113 5.25 2.15 17.43
C LEU A 113 5.06 2.69 16.01
N LEU A 114 5.80 2.16 15.02
CA LEU A 114 5.64 2.51 13.61
C LEU A 114 4.19 2.31 13.15
N ARG A 115 3.57 1.17 13.49
CA ARG A 115 2.17 0.90 13.15
C ARG A 115 1.22 1.97 13.72
N GLN A 116 1.42 2.37 14.98
CA GLN A 116 0.59 3.39 15.63
C GLN A 116 0.79 4.76 14.98
N LEU A 117 2.04 5.16 14.71
CA LEU A 117 2.37 6.43 14.08
C LEU A 117 1.81 6.52 12.64
N LEU A 118 1.92 5.45 11.85
CA LEU A 118 1.32 5.38 10.51
C LEU A 118 -0.21 5.50 10.56
N ALA A 119 -0.87 4.77 11.45
CA ALA A 119 -2.32 4.84 11.60
C ALA A 119 -2.79 6.25 11.99
N GLN A 120 -2.06 6.91 12.90
CA GLN A 120 -2.35 8.28 13.29
C GLN A 120 -2.11 9.27 12.15
N ALA A 121 -1.01 9.14 11.42
CA ALA A 121 -0.69 10.00 10.27
C ALA A 121 -1.79 9.92 9.20
N VAL A 122 -2.25 8.71 8.84
CA VAL A 122 -3.34 8.52 7.89
C VAL A 122 -4.62 9.22 8.36
N LYS A 123 -4.99 9.04 9.64
CA LYS A 123 -6.17 9.70 10.22
C LYS A 123 -6.06 11.23 10.19
N THR A 124 -4.88 11.77 10.52
CA THR A 124 -4.63 13.22 10.46
C THR A 124 -4.76 13.75 9.03
N LEU A 125 -4.15 13.06 8.05
CA LEU A 125 -4.17 13.47 6.64
C LEU A 125 -5.56 13.43 6.02
N GLN A 126 -6.39 12.44 6.38
CA GLN A 126 -7.78 12.35 5.93
C GLN A 126 -8.60 13.60 6.29
N ALA A 127 -8.32 14.23 7.43
CA ALA A 127 -8.98 15.48 7.84
C ALA A 127 -8.27 16.73 7.29
N ALA A 128 -6.93 16.75 7.32
CA ALA A 128 -6.15 17.93 6.98
C ALA A 128 -6.16 18.25 5.47
N ILE A 129 -6.14 17.23 4.59
CA ILE A 129 -6.09 17.43 3.14
C ILE A 129 -7.35 18.16 2.63
N PRO A 130 -8.58 17.70 2.93
CA PRO A 130 -9.79 18.42 2.49
C PRO A 130 -9.85 19.86 3.02
N GLN A 131 -9.48 20.09 4.27
CA GLN A 131 -9.45 21.44 4.86
C GLN A 131 -8.46 22.35 4.13
N CYS A 132 -7.28 21.84 3.81
CA CYS A 132 -6.25 22.59 3.09
C CYS A 132 -6.70 22.95 1.66
N LEU A 133 -7.34 22.00 0.96
CA LEU A 133 -7.91 22.21 -0.37
C LEU A 133 -9.19 23.07 -0.37
N ALA A 134 -9.87 23.19 0.78
CA ALA A 134 -10.97 24.14 0.95
C ALA A 134 -10.50 25.57 1.29
N GLY A 135 -9.21 25.73 1.60
CA GLY A 135 -8.60 26.98 2.03
C GLY A 135 -8.58 28.05 0.93
N HIS A 136 -8.61 29.31 1.36
CA HIS A 136 -8.69 30.46 0.45
C HIS A 136 -7.51 30.52 -0.54
N ALA A 137 -6.28 30.29 -0.06
CA ALA A 137 -5.09 30.33 -0.90
C ALA A 137 -5.12 29.33 -2.06
N TYR A 138 -5.61 28.10 -1.82
CA TYR A 138 -5.78 27.11 -2.90
C TYR A 138 -6.87 27.53 -3.88
N LYS A 139 -8.03 28.00 -3.38
CA LYS A 139 -9.16 28.41 -4.21
C LYS A 139 -8.81 29.57 -5.15
N VAL A 140 -8.03 30.54 -4.67
CA VAL A 140 -7.60 31.69 -5.49
C VAL A 140 -6.70 31.21 -6.63
N GLU A 141 -5.70 30.36 -6.34
CA GLU A 141 -4.79 29.86 -7.37
C GLU A 141 -5.48 28.89 -8.34
N SER A 142 -6.38 28.03 -7.88
CA SER A 142 -7.14 27.13 -8.75
C SER A 142 -8.05 27.93 -9.69
N ALA A 143 -8.76 28.93 -9.17
CA ALA A 143 -9.60 29.81 -9.98
C ALA A 143 -8.79 30.61 -11.00
N ARG A 144 -7.54 31.02 -10.66
CA ARG A 144 -6.64 31.70 -11.60
C ARG A 144 -6.26 30.79 -12.78
N ILE A 145 -5.93 29.51 -12.50
CA ILE A 145 -5.61 28.51 -13.54
C ILE A 145 -6.83 28.27 -14.44
N GLU A 146 -7.99 28.01 -13.85
CA GLU A 146 -9.23 27.77 -14.60
C GLU A 146 -9.63 28.99 -15.43
N LYS A 147 -9.46 30.21 -14.90
CA LYS A 147 -9.77 31.44 -15.63
C LYS A 147 -8.85 31.64 -16.84
N ALA A 148 -7.55 31.35 -16.71
CA ALA A 148 -6.62 31.45 -17.83
C ALA A 148 -7.04 30.52 -18.98
N TRP A 149 -7.36 29.27 -18.68
CA TRP A 149 -7.86 28.31 -19.66
C TRP A 149 -9.20 28.74 -20.28
N LYS A 150 -10.17 29.19 -19.47
CA LYS A 150 -11.48 29.67 -19.96
C LYS A 150 -11.36 30.83 -20.94
N VAL A 151 -10.39 31.73 -20.74
CA VAL A 151 -10.16 32.85 -21.66
C VAL A 151 -9.68 32.35 -23.02
N GLU A 152 -8.74 31.40 -23.05
CA GLU A 152 -8.22 30.84 -24.30
C GLU A 152 -9.27 29.97 -25.02
N GLU A 153 -10.03 29.14 -24.28
CA GLU A 153 -11.13 28.35 -24.84
C GLU A 153 -12.20 29.27 -25.44
N ALA A 154 -12.60 30.33 -24.73
CA ALA A 154 -13.58 31.29 -25.23
C ALA A 154 -13.13 32.00 -26.51
N GLN A 155 -11.84 32.32 -26.64
CA GLN A 155 -11.29 32.91 -27.86
C GLN A 155 -11.32 31.93 -29.04
N ALA A 156 -10.92 30.66 -28.82
CA ALA A 156 -11.00 29.63 -29.83
C ALA A 156 -12.45 29.33 -30.26
N TYR A 157 -13.38 29.30 -29.29
CA TYR A 157 -14.80 29.11 -29.55
C TYR A 157 -15.41 30.28 -30.32
N ALA A 158 -15.06 31.53 -29.97
CA ALA A 158 -15.52 32.71 -30.70
C ALA A 158 -15.06 32.71 -32.16
N ALA A 159 -13.81 32.30 -32.43
CA ALA A 159 -13.30 32.15 -33.79
C ALA A 159 -14.06 31.07 -34.58
N LEU A 160 -14.34 29.92 -33.96
CA LEU A 160 -15.13 28.85 -34.57
C LEU A 160 -16.58 29.27 -34.84
N SER A 161 -17.21 29.98 -33.90
CA SER A 161 -18.58 30.51 -34.05
C SER A 161 -18.65 31.50 -35.22
N ALA A 162 -17.70 32.44 -35.31
CA ALA A 162 -17.63 33.38 -36.43
C ALA A 162 -17.41 32.67 -37.78
N PHE A 163 -16.59 31.60 -37.81
CA PHE A 163 -16.38 30.78 -39.00
C PHE A 163 -17.66 30.06 -39.46
N ALA A 164 -18.44 29.54 -38.51
CA ALA A 164 -19.72 28.90 -38.75
C ALA A 164 -20.78 29.91 -39.26
N GLU A 165 -20.90 31.06 -38.59
CA GLU A 165 -21.83 32.12 -38.97
C GLU A 165 -21.57 32.67 -40.38
N ALA A 166 -20.29 32.88 -40.74
CA ALA A 166 -19.90 33.31 -42.09
C ALA A 166 -20.33 32.33 -43.20
N ARG A 167 -20.58 31.06 -42.85
CA ARG A 167 -21.03 29.99 -43.74
C ARG A 167 -22.52 29.68 -43.62
N GLY A 168 -23.25 30.44 -42.81
CA GLY A 168 -24.68 30.24 -42.59
C GLY A 168 -25.00 29.07 -41.68
N PHE A 169 -24.12 28.75 -40.72
CA PHE A 169 -24.38 27.77 -39.67
C PHE A 169 -24.45 28.45 -38.31
N SER A 170 -25.36 27.98 -37.46
CA SER A 170 -25.36 28.27 -36.03
C SER A 170 -24.67 27.11 -35.29
N LEU A 171 -23.79 27.42 -34.34
CA LEU A 171 -23.07 26.44 -33.55
C LEU A 171 -23.48 26.54 -32.07
N TYR A 172 -23.81 25.42 -31.46
CA TYR A 172 -24.11 25.34 -30.04
C TYR A 172 -23.57 24.04 -29.43
N ARG A 173 -23.35 24.07 -28.12
CA ARG A 173 -22.79 22.95 -27.36
C ARG A 173 -23.89 22.36 -26.48
N GLU A 174 -24.23 21.09 -26.71
CA GLU A 174 -25.27 20.38 -25.98
C GLU A 174 -24.68 19.09 -25.40
N GLU A 175 -24.77 18.91 -24.07
CA GLU A 175 -24.22 17.76 -23.34
C GLU A 175 -22.74 17.42 -23.69
N GLY A 176 -21.94 18.43 -24.00
CA GLY A 176 -20.52 18.27 -24.38
C GLY A 176 -20.27 17.92 -25.85
N ARG A 177 -21.33 17.79 -26.67
CA ARG A 177 -21.23 17.62 -28.13
C ARG A 177 -21.38 18.96 -28.84
N MET A 178 -20.59 19.15 -29.90
CA MET A 178 -20.76 20.28 -30.81
C MET A 178 -21.87 19.95 -31.80
N MET A 179 -22.91 20.76 -31.81
CA MET A 179 -24.03 20.67 -32.73
C MET A 179 -24.03 21.91 -33.62
N PHE A 180 -24.24 21.71 -34.92
CA PHE A 180 -24.39 22.81 -35.87
C PHE A 180 -25.68 22.64 -36.69
N THR A 181 -26.34 23.75 -36.99
CA THR A 181 -27.56 23.79 -37.81
C THR A 181 -27.43 24.85 -38.89
N LEU A 182 -27.92 24.54 -40.09
CA LEU A 182 -27.93 25.49 -41.19
C LEU A 182 -29.00 26.56 -40.94
N THR A 183 -28.63 27.83 -41.03
CA THR A 183 -29.53 28.97 -40.86
C THR A 183 -29.93 29.57 -42.20
N GLY A 184 -31.24 29.81 -42.36
CA GLY A 184 -31.78 30.50 -43.52
C GLY A 184 -31.55 32.02 -43.47
N LYS A 185 -31.93 32.73 -44.54
CA LYS A 185 -31.78 34.20 -44.67
C LYS A 185 -32.46 35.03 -43.56
N LYS A 186 -33.33 34.42 -42.76
CA LYS A 186 -34.03 35.04 -41.62
C LYS A 186 -33.49 34.59 -40.25
N GLY A 187 -32.37 33.86 -40.21
CA GLY A 187 -31.78 33.32 -38.96
C GLY A 187 -32.51 32.10 -38.38
N GLN A 188 -33.52 31.58 -39.08
CA GLN A 188 -34.26 30.38 -38.69
C GLN A 188 -33.53 29.10 -39.13
N ALA A 189 -33.51 28.07 -38.27
CA ALA A 189 -32.94 26.77 -38.60
C ALA A 189 -33.74 26.12 -39.74
N LEU A 190 -33.06 25.70 -40.80
CA LEU A 190 -33.67 25.04 -41.95
C LEU A 190 -33.91 23.55 -41.63
N THR A 191 -35.07 23.03 -41.99
CA THR A 191 -35.36 21.58 -41.90
C THR A 191 -34.78 20.83 -43.11
N GLU A 192 -34.61 19.51 -43.00
CA GLU A 192 -34.08 18.67 -44.11
C GLU A 192 -34.86 18.84 -45.41
N ASP A 193 -36.20 18.96 -45.33
CA ASP A 193 -37.07 19.19 -46.50
C ASP A 193 -36.80 20.53 -47.18
N GLU A 194 -36.52 21.58 -46.40
CA GLU A 194 -36.19 22.92 -46.92
C GLU A 194 -34.80 22.95 -47.58
N VAL A 195 -33.86 22.14 -47.10
CA VAL A 195 -32.53 21.97 -47.70
C VAL A 195 -32.63 21.18 -49.03
N LEU A 196 -33.48 20.16 -49.10
CA LEU A 196 -33.71 19.36 -50.32
C LEU A 196 -34.40 20.16 -51.44
N ALA A 197 -35.27 21.11 -51.06
CA ALA A 197 -35.94 22.02 -51.99
C ALA A 197 -34.97 23.06 -52.61
N LEU A 198 -33.74 23.21 -52.12
CA LEU A 198 -32.77 24.14 -52.68
C LEU A 198 -32.26 23.70 -54.07
N PRO A 199 -31.90 24.67 -54.94
CA PRO A 199 -31.26 24.38 -56.22
C PRO A 199 -30.00 23.50 -56.05
N LYS A 200 -29.74 22.59 -56.99
CA LYS A 200 -28.57 21.69 -56.95
C LYS A 200 -27.25 22.42 -56.67
N ALA A 201 -27.04 23.58 -57.30
CA ALA A 201 -25.84 24.40 -57.09
C ALA A 201 -25.72 24.95 -55.66
N ARG A 202 -26.85 25.26 -55.00
CA ARG A 202 -26.89 25.71 -53.60
C ARG A 202 -26.67 24.55 -52.63
N ARG A 203 -27.19 23.36 -52.92
CA ARG A 203 -26.93 22.15 -52.12
C ARG A 203 -25.45 21.78 -52.11
N LEU A 204 -24.79 21.81 -53.26
CA LEU A 204 -23.35 21.52 -53.37
C LEU A 204 -22.49 22.51 -52.57
N ALA A 205 -22.87 23.80 -52.56
CA ALA A 205 -22.19 24.82 -51.77
C ALA A 205 -22.39 24.63 -50.26
N VAL A 206 -23.58 24.18 -49.83
CA VAL A 206 -23.87 23.86 -48.43
C VAL A 206 -23.07 22.63 -47.97
N GLU A 207 -23.01 21.58 -48.79
CA GLU A 207 -22.20 20.38 -48.51
C GLU A 207 -20.71 20.71 -48.36
N GLN A 208 -20.16 21.58 -49.24
CA GLN A 208 -18.78 22.06 -49.10
C GLN A 208 -18.57 22.89 -47.83
N ALA A 209 -19.48 23.82 -47.53
CA ALA A 209 -19.41 24.63 -46.32
C ALA A 209 -19.52 23.78 -45.04
N GLU A 210 -20.31 22.71 -45.06
CA GLU A 210 -20.38 21.73 -43.98
C GLU A 210 -19.06 20.96 -43.81
N GLN A 211 -18.45 20.50 -44.90
CA GLN A 211 -17.14 19.83 -44.85
C GLN A 211 -16.06 20.74 -44.27
N GLU A 212 -16.03 22.01 -44.70
CA GLU A 212 -15.13 23.02 -44.14
C GLU A 212 -15.39 23.26 -42.65
N LEU A 213 -16.66 23.35 -42.23
CA LEU A 213 -17.02 23.51 -40.82
C LEU A 213 -16.59 22.30 -39.98
N ARG A 214 -16.79 21.08 -40.45
CA ARG A 214 -16.34 19.86 -39.78
C ARG A 214 -14.81 19.83 -39.62
N ALA A 215 -14.07 20.27 -40.65
CA ALA A 215 -12.61 20.41 -40.56
C ALA A 215 -12.20 21.46 -39.53
N GLU A 216 -12.89 22.60 -39.48
CA GLU A 216 -12.59 23.66 -38.51
C GLU A 216 -12.95 23.26 -37.06
N ILE A 217 -14.06 22.54 -36.86
CA ILE A 217 -14.41 21.92 -35.57
C ILE A 217 -13.29 20.96 -35.13
N THR A 218 -12.73 20.18 -36.05
CA THR A 218 -11.61 19.28 -35.75
C THR A 218 -10.38 20.06 -35.29
N ARG A 219 -10.00 21.13 -36.00
CA ARG A 219 -8.91 22.03 -35.60
C ARG A 219 -9.13 22.67 -34.23
N TYR A 220 -10.37 23.09 -33.94
CA TYR A 220 -10.73 23.61 -32.62
C TYR A 220 -10.44 22.58 -31.52
N PHE A 221 -10.79 21.32 -31.70
CA PHE A 221 -10.49 20.28 -30.71
C PHE A 221 -8.99 19.96 -30.63
N GLU A 222 -8.27 19.95 -31.75
CA GLU A 222 -6.81 19.80 -31.77
C GLU A 222 -6.11 20.93 -30.99
N GLN A 223 -6.65 22.14 -31.03
CA GLN A 223 -6.13 23.29 -30.29
C GLN A 223 -6.54 23.28 -28.81
N THR A 224 -7.79 22.94 -28.49
CA THR A 224 -8.33 23.06 -27.12
C THR A 224 -8.05 21.86 -26.22
N GLN A 225 -7.92 20.65 -26.76
CA GLN A 225 -7.60 19.46 -25.95
C GLN A 225 -6.24 19.57 -25.22
N PRO A 226 -5.14 20.02 -25.86
CA PRO A 226 -3.88 20.25 -25.15
C PRO A 226 -4.00 21.28 -24.03
N LEU A 227 -4.80 22.34 -24.24
CA LEU A 227 -5.05 23.37 -23.22
C LEU A 227 -5.78 22.80 -22.00
N GLU A 228 -6.80 21.97 -22.22
CA GLU A 228 -7.52 21.28 -21.15
C GLU A 228 -6.61 20.32 -20.36
N ARG A 229 -5.76 19.56 -21.07
CA ARG A 229 -4.75 18.69 -20.44
C ARG A 229 -3.78 19.51 -19.59
N ALA A 230 -3.24 20.61 -20.13
CA ALA A 230 -2.34 21.50 -19.40
C ALA A 230 -3.00 22.12 -18.16
N MET A 231 -4.27 22.50 -18.24
CA MET A 231 -5.05 22.97 -17.09
C MET A 231 -5.16 21.88 -16.01
N ASN A 232 -5.57 20.67 -16.39
CA ASN A 232 -5.73 19.54 -15.47
C ASN A 232 -4.40 19.16 -14.80
N GLU A 233 -3.30 19.16 -15.55
CA GLU A 233 -1.94 18.96 -15.03
C GLU A 233 -1.53 20.07 -14.05
N ALA A 234 -1.77 21.34 -14.40
CA ALA A 234 -1.48 22.48 -13.53
C ALA A 234 -2.28 22.41 -12.22
N LEU A 235 -3.56 22.03 -12.27
CA LEU A 235 -4.38 21.80 -11.09
C LEU A 235 -3.86 20.63 -10.25
N ALA A 236 -3.44 19.52 -10.87
CA ALA A 236 -2.84 18.38 -10.16
C ALA A 236 -1.52 18.76 -9.48
N VAL A 237 -0.66 19.52 -10.16
CA VAL A 237 0.58 20.06 -9.60
C VAL A 237 0.30 21.00 -8.43
N LEU A 238 -0.69 21.90 -8.55
CA LEU A 238 -1.11 22.79 -7.48
C LEU A 238 -1.59 22.00 -6.25
N ARG A 239 -2.45 20.99 -6.43
CA ARG A 239 -2.92 20.11 -5.34
C ARG A 239 -1.74 19.43 -4.64
N ARG A 240 -0.82 18.84 -5.40
CA ARG A 240 0.39 18.20 -4.85
C ARG A 240 1.25 19.20 -4.08
N ARG A 241 1.47 20.40 -4.62
CA ARG A 241 2.28 21.45 -3.97
C ARG A 241 1.69 21.86 -2.62
N VAL A 242 0.37 22.00 -2.53
CA VAL A 242 -0.33 22.42 -1.31
C VAL A 242 -0.38 21.30 -0.27
N VAL A 243 -0.51 20.04 -0.71
CA VAL A 243 -0.57 18.88 0.20
C VAL A 243 0.82 18.41 0.66
N LYS A 244 1.87 18.60 -0.15
CA LYS A 244 3.23 18.11 0.16
C LYS A 244 3.76 18.53 1.55
N PRO A 245 3.60 19.77 2.02
CA PRO A 245 4.04 20.15 3.37
C PRO A 245 3.31 19.41 4.49
N LEU A 246 2.03 19.04 4.28
CA LEU A 246 1.27 18.25 5.25
C LEU A 246 1.84 16.83 5.36
N LEU A 247 2.14 16.21 4.21
CA LEU A 247 2.77 14.89 4.18
C LEU A 247 4.15 14.91 4.83
N GLU A 248 4.97 15.91 4.51
CA GLU A 248 6.31 16.04 5.08
C GLU A 248 6.26 16.19 6.60
N ARG A 249 5.31 16.98 7.13
CA ARG A 249 5.14 17.12 8.58
C ARG A 249 4.84 15.78 9.26
N GLU A 250 3.88 15.02 8.75
CA GLU A 250 3.52 13.71 9.33
C GLU A 250 4.67 12.70 9.18
N TRP A 251 5.38 12.74 8.05
CA TRP A 251 6.55 11.88 7.81
C TRP A 251 7.70 12.19 8.78
N GLN A 252 7.98 13.47 9.03
CA GLN A 252 8.96 13.90 10.01
C GLN A 252 8.56 13.48 11.43
N ALA A 253 7.27 13.57 11.77
CA ALA A 253 6.78 13.08 13.06
C ALA A 253 7.07 11.57 13.22
N ILE A 254 6.77 10.75 12.20
CA ILE A 254 7.09 9.32 12.20
C ILE A 254 8.60 9.10 12.37
N ARG A 255 9.43 9.76 11.56
CA ARG A 255 10.90 9.60 11.60
C ARG A 255 11.52 10.04 12.93
N SER A 256 10.98 11.09 13.55
CA SER A 256 11.43 11.58 14.85
C SER A 256 11.01 10.67 16.00
N GLY A 257 9.88 9.98 15.86
CA GLY A 257 9.36 9.04 16.85
C GLY A 257 10.10 7.70 16.88
N LEU A 258 10.74 7.32 15.78
CA LEU A 258 11.57 6.13 15.68
C LEU A 258 13.03 6.46 16.00
N ASN A 259 13.79 5.52 16.55
CA ASN A 259 15.21 5.77 16.84
C ASN A 259 16.01 5.96 15.55
N LYS A 260 17.05 6.80 15.59
CA LYS A 260 17.93 7.13 14.44
C LYS A 260 18.74 5.95 13.88
N GLN A 261 18.54 4.73 14.37
CA GLN A 261 19.25 3.52 13.93
C GLN A 261 18.42 2.64 12.98
N ILE A 262 17.49 3.22 12.22
CA ILE A 262 16.85 2.51 11.10
C ILE A 262 17.91 2.33 10.01
N LYS A 263 18.45 1.12 9.89
CA LYS A 263 19.30 0.69 8.77
C LYS A 263 18.47 -0.10 7.77
#